data_AF-A0A0D2LNS3-F1
#
_entry.id   AF-A0A0D2LNS3-F1
#
_cell.length_a   1.000
_cell.length_b   1.000
_cell.length_c   1.000
_cell.angle_alpha   90.00
_cell.angle_beta   90.00
_cell.angle_gamma   90.00
#
_symmetry.space_group_name_H-M   'P 1'
#
loop_
_entity.id
_entity.type
_entity.pdbx_description
1 polymer ?
#
loop_
_entity_poly.entity_id
_entity_poly.type
_entity_poly.pdbx_seq_one_letter_code
_entity_poly.pdbx_strand_id
1 'polypeptide(L)'
;MKEPGVDSRGEDLLLSTRQPLSSVLRDLKRESNDLWSCINSLLEDERFVAELRQLYPSLPLVANLRCGLWYAPRFDATCYFKSTDGHNGWWSFSTTRLNMALAEAAAARGGAVVVDATRKGKRFP
;
A
#
# COMPACT_ATOMS: atom_id res chain seq x y z
N MET A 1 56.39 28.94 -25.36
CA MET A 1 55.45 27.81 -25.54
C MET A 1 54.31 28.06 -24.56
N LYS A 2 53.14 28.51 -25.04
CA LYS A 2 51.96 28.79 -24.19
C LYS A 2 51.08 27.52 -24.17
N GLU A 3 50.76 27.02 -22.98
CA GLU A 3 49.76 25.97 -22.77
C GLU A 3 48.41 26.39 -23.42
N PRO A 4 47.72 25.49 -24.14
CA PRO A 4 46.40 25.80 -24.68
C PRO A 4 45.38 25.90 -23.55
N GLY A 5 44.62 26.99 -23.53
CA GLY A 5 43.58 27.24 -22.52
C GLY A 5 42.48 26.19 -22.59
N VAL A 6 42.21 25.54 -21.46
CA VAL A 6 41.02 24.71 -21.25
C VAL A 6 39.78 25.59 -21.43
N ASP A 7 38.92 25.23 -22.38
CA ASP A 7 37.65 25.88 -22.64
C ASP A 7 36.64 25.53 -21.53
N SER A 8 36.56 26.38 -20.51
CA SER A 8 35.65 26.23 -19.36
C SER A 8 34.17 26.38 -19.72
N ARG A 9 33.82 26.78 -20.95
CA ARG A 9 32.42 27.02 -21.35
C ARG A 9 31.63 25.73 -21.59
N GLY A 10 32.33 24.63 -21.93
CA GLY A 10 31.71 23.32 -22.16
C GLY A 10 31.27 22.62 -20.87
N GLU A 11 32.01 22.81 -19.76
CA GLU A 11 31.70 22.22 -18.46
C GLU A 11 30.52 22.93 -17.77
N ASP A 12 30.42 24.26 -17.91
CA ASP A 12 29.34 25.07 -17.36
C ASP A 12 27.95 24.71 -17.94
N LEU A 13 27.89 24.33 -19.23
CA LEU A 13 26.65 23.87 -19.88
C LEU A 13 26.17 22.49 -19.37
N LEU A 14 27.10 21.60 -19.02
CA LEU A 14 26.81 20.28 -18.44
C LEU A 14 26.44 20.36 -16.95
N LEU A 15 26.96 21.35 -16.23
CA LEU A 15 26.58 21.65 -14.84
C LEU A 15 25.21 22.32 -14.73
N SER A 16 24.84 23.17 -15.70
CA SER A 16 23.55 23.88 -15.74
C SER A 16 22.34 22.96 -15.98
N THR A 17 22.53 21.72 -16.42
CA THR A 17 21.45 20.76 -16.73
C THR A 17 21.17 19.73 -15.63
N ARG A 18 21.95 19.75 -14.52
CA ARG A 18 21.74 18.81 -13.41
C ARG A 18 20.64 19.29 -12.48
N GLN A 19 19.43 18.78 -12.70
CA GLN A 19 18.36 18.84 -11.70
C GLN A 19 18.88 18.26 -10.37
N PRO A 20 18.70 18.95 -9.23
CA PRO A 20 19.09 18.39 -7.95
C PRO A 20 18.27 17.12 -7.68
N LEU A 21 18.89 16.09 -7.09
CA LEU A 21 18.26 14.79 -6.82
C LEU A 21 16.91 14.92 -6.10
N SER A 22 16.78 15.89 -5.19
CA SER A 22 15.53 16.17 -4.46
C SER A 22 14.39 16.64 -5.37
N SER A 23 14.68 17.34 -6.47
CA SER A 23 13.70 17.74 -7.49
C SER A 23 13.21 16.51 -8.25
N VAL A 24 14.14 15.70 -8.74
CA VAL A 24 13.83 14.45 -9.45
C VAL A 24 13.00 13.50 -8.58
N LEU A 25 13.37 13.30 -7.32
CA LEU A 25 12.61 12.46 -6.38
C LEU A 25 11.21 13.00 -6.10
N ARG A 26 11.04 14.34 -6.11
CA ARG A 26 9.72 14.97 -5.94
C ARG A 26 8.85 14.77 -7.16
N ASP A 27 9.41 14.92 -8.36
CA ASP A 27 8.69 14.69 -9.61
C ASP A 27 8.27 13.22 -9.76
N LEU A 28 9.18 12.28 -9.49
CA LEU A 28 8.86 10.84 -9.43
C LEU A 28 7.76 10.54 -8.40
N LYS A 29 7.78 11.21 -7.24
CA LYS A 29 6.72 11.05 -6.23
C LYS A 29 5.38 11.61 -6.74
N ARG A 30 5.39 12.71 -7.48
CA ARG A 30 4.17 13.27 -8.11
C ARG A 30 3.62 12.27 -9.11
N GLU A 31 4.44 11.82 -10.07
CA GLU A 31 4.07 10.84 -11.10
C GLU A 31 3.54 9.53 -10.50
N SER A 32 4.12 9.07 -9.39
CA SER A 32 3.65 7.86 -8.69
C SER A 32 2.26 8.00 -8.06
N ASN A 33 1.74 9.22 -7.91
CA ASN A 33 0.41 9.52 -7.38
C ASN A 33 -0.52 10.14 -8.44
N ASP A 34 -0.12 10.13 -9.71
CA ASP A 34 -1.00 10.56 -10.80
C ASP A 34 -2.16 9.56 -10.97
N LEU A 35 -3.26 10.03 -11.57
CA LEU A 35 -4.50 9.26 -11.70
C LEU A 35 -4.29 7.87 -12.30
N TRP A 36 -3.48 7.78 -13.35
CA TRP A 36 -3.16 6.51 -14.00
C TRP A 36 -2.44 5.55 -13.04
N SER A 37 -1.43 6.04 -12.33
CA SER A 37 -0.67 5.25 -11.35
C SER A 37 -1.56 4.74 -10.21
N CYS A 38 -2.50 5.57 -9.74
CA CYS A 38 -3.47 5.16 -8.73
C CYS A 38 -4.43 4.07 -9.24
N ILE A 39 -4.99 4.22 -10.43
CA ILE A 39 -5.89 3.21 -11.02
C ILE A 39 -5.13 1.91 -11.29
N ASN A 40 -3.92 2.00 -11.84
CA ASN A 40 -3.10 0.82 -12.11
C ASN A 40 -2.75 0.08 -10.81
N SER A 41 -2.38 0.80 -9.74
CA SER A 41 -2.15 0.20 -8.42
C SER A 41 -3.40 -0.51 -7.89
N LEU A 42 -4.59 0.09 -8.05
CA LEU A 42 -5.84 -0.53 -7.61
C LEU A 42 -6.13 -1.84 -8.37
N LEU A 43 -5.91 -1.87 -9.69
CA LEU A 43 -6.12 -3.07 -10.51
C LEU A 43 -5.13 -4.19 -10.15
N GLU A 44 -3.88 -3.84 -9.87
CA GLU A 44 -2.87 -4.78 -9.40
C GLU A 44 -3.24 -5.37 -8.03
N ASP A 45 -3.68 -4.53 -7.10
CA ASP A 45 -4.13 -4.96 -5.77
C ASP A 45 -5.38 -5.86 -5.85
N GLU A 46 -6.34 -5.55 -6.74
CA GLU A 46 -7.52 -6.38 -6.98
C GLU A 46 -7.14 -7.77 -7.51
N ARG A 47 -6.23 -7.83 -8.49
CA ARG A 47 -5.72 -9.10 -9.03
C ARG A 47 -5.03 -9.93 -7.96
N PHE A 48 -4.20 -9.30 -7.13
CA PHE A 48 -3.54 -9.98 -6.02
C PHE A 48 -4.53 -10.58 -5.01
N VAL A 49 -5.59 -9.84 -4.65
CA VAL A 49 -6.65 -10.36 -3.77
C VAL A 49 -7.41 -11.51 -4.43
N ALA A 50 -7.66 -11.44 -5.75
CA ALA A 50 -8.28 -12.54 -6.50
C ALA A 50 -7.40 -13.81 -6.50
N GLU A 51 -6.08 -13.67 -6.63
CA GLU A 51 -5.12 -14.78 -6.51
C GLU A 51 -5.13 -15.39 -5.10
N LEU A 52 -5.12 -14.57 -4.05
CA LEU A 52 -5.22 -15.06 -2.66
C LEU A 52 -6.52 -15.84 -2.41
N ARG A 53 -7.65 -15.37 -2.97
CA ARG A 53 -8.93 -16.06 -2.87
C ARG A 53 -8.90 -17.45 -3.50
N GLN A 54 -8.16 -17.61 -4.60
CA GLN A 54 -7.98 -18.90 -5.26
C GLN A 54 -7.01 -19.81 -4.49
N LEU A 55 -5.97 -19.24 -3.88
CA LEU A 55 -4.99 -20.00 -3.09
C LEU A 55 -5.57 -20.52 -1.76
N TYR A 56 -6.50 -19.77 -1.15
CA TYR A 56 -7.13 -20.10 0.13
C TYR A 56 -8.67 -20.13 0.02
N PRO A 57 -9.25 -21.04 -0.79
CA PRO A 57 -10.68 -21.04 -1.08
C PRO A 57 -11.56 -21.39 0.13
N SER A 58 -10.99 -22.10 1.12
CA SER A 58 -11.69 -22.45 2.37
C SER A 58 -11.77 -21.28 3.35
N LEU A 59 -10.87 -20.30 3.27
CA LEU A 59 -10.84 -19.17 4.19
C LEU A 59 -11.78 -18.06 3.72
N PRO A 60 -12.58 -17.47 4.61
CA PRO A 60 -13.43 -16.34 4.26
C PRO A 60 -12.58 -15.12 3.94
N LEU A 61 -12.93 -14.43 2.85
CA LEU A 61 -12.33 -13.15 2.47
C LEU A 61 -13.13 -12.01 3.10
N VAL A 62 -12.49 -11.21 3.94
CA VAL A 62 -13.14 -10.19 4.76
C VAL A 62 -12.56 -8.82 4.47
N ALA A 63 -13.41 -7.85 4.16
CA ALA A 63 -12.97 -6.47 3.95
C ALA A 63 -12.91 -5.69 5.27
N ASN A 64 -11.79 -5.03 5.55
CA ASN A 64 -11.76 -3.98 6.56
C ASN A 64 -12.41 -2.70 5.98
N LEU A 65 -13.51 -2.23 6.58
CA LEU A 65 -14.29 -1.08 6.11
C LEU A 65 -13.51 0.26 6.15
N ARG A 66 -12.29 0.29 6.70
CA ARG A 66 -11.39 1.44 6.58
C ARG A 66 -10.97 1.72 5.13
N CYS A 67 -10.60 0.67 4.39
CA CYS A 67 -10.12 0.78 3.02
C CYS A 67 -10.07 -0.54 2.23
N GLY A 68 -10.37 -1.69 2.83
CA GLY A 68 -10.33 -3.00 2.19
C GLY A 68 -11.40 -3.25 1.12
N LEU A 69 -12.51 -2.50 1.11
CA LEU A 69 -13.63 -2.72 0.19
C LEU A 69 -13.30 -2.51 -1.29
N TRP A 70 -12.20 -1.81 -1.59
CA TRP A 70 -11.84 -1.44 -2.96
C TRP A 70 -11.22 -2.59 -3.77
N TYR A 71 -10.74 -3.64 -3.10
CA TYR A 71 -9.82 -4.61 -3.68
C TYR A 71 -10.47 -5.93 -4.12
N ALA A 72 -11.79 -6.07 -4.01
CA ALA A 72 -12.50 -7.20 -4.59
C ALA A 72 -13.99 -6.85 -4.81
N PRO A 73 -14.65 -7.46 -5.81
CA PRO A 73 -16.07 -7.21 -6.06
C PRO A 73 -17.00 -7.85 -5.01
N ARG A 74 -16.52 -8.87 -4.28
CA ARG A 74 -17.30 -9.64 -3.31
C ARG A 74 -16.46 -10.06 -2.11
N PHE A 75 -17.06 -9.98 -0.93
CA PHE A 75 -16.48 -10.42 0.34
C PHE A 75 -17.48 -11.30 1.08
N ASP A 76 -16.98 -12.24 1.89
CA ASP A 76 -17.80 -13.13 2.71
C ASP A 76 -18.31 -12.41 3.97
N ALA A 77 -17.56 -11.42 4.46
CA ALA A 77 -17.93 -10.58 5.59
C ALA A 77 -17.20 -9.24 5.56
N THR A 78 -17.50 -8.38 6.53
CA THR A 78 -16.77 -7.12 6.76
C THR A 78 -16.31 -7.02 8.20
N CYS A 79 -15.24 -6.27 8.44
CA CYS A 79 -14.76 -5.91 9.77
C CYS A 79 -14.39 -4.42 9.81
N TYR A 80 -14.09 -3.92 11.00
CA TYR A 80 -13.61 -2.56 11.20
C TYR A 80 -12.48 -2.57 12.23
N PHE A 81 -11.24 -2.65 11.76
CA PHE A 81 -10.06 -2.49 12.61
C PHE A 81 -9.50 -1.06 12.51
N LYS A 82 -8.98 -0.56 13.63
CA LYS A 82 -8.14 0.63 13.73
C LYS A 82 -6.70 0.19 13.92
N SER A 83 -5.76 1.08 13.61
CA SER A 83 -4.34 0.81 13.86
C SER A 83 -4.05 0.46 15.31
N THR A 84 -4.81 0.99 16.27
CA THR A 84 -4.64 0.73 17.71
C THR A 84 -5.18 -0.63 18.16
N ASP A 85 -6.03 -1.28 17.35
CA ASP A 85 -6.68 -2.52 17.76
C ASP A 85 -5.63 -3.66 17.73
N GLY A 86 -5.40 -4.30 18.88
CA GLY A 86 -4.44 -5.41 19.00
C GLY A 86 -2.98 -5.00 19.24
N HIS A 87 -2.70 -3.73 19.57
CA HIS A 87 -1.36 -3.35 20.03
C HIS A 87 -1.02 -4.00 21.37
N ASN A 88 0.20 -4.52 21.50
CA ASN A 88 0.72 -5.06 22.75
C ASN A 88 0.59 -4.03 23.88
N GLY A 89 -0.12 -4.40 24.95
CA GLY A 89 -0.38 -3.54 26.11
C GLY A 89 -1.68 -2.71 26.02
N TRP A 90 -2.37 -2.73 24.87
CA TRP A 90 -3.65 -2.05 24.65
C TRP A 90 -4.72 -3.05 24.17
N TRP A 91 -5.21 -3.83 25.14
CA TRP A 91 -6.24 -4.87 24.93
C TRP A 91 -7.67 -4.35 25.14
N SER A 92 -7.86 -3.04 25.23
CA SER A 92 -9.18 -2.44 25.37
C SER A 92 -9.98 -2.69 24.10
N PHE A 93 -10.87 -3.68 24.14
CA PHE A 93 -11.77 -3.99 23.03
C PHE A 93 -12.81 -2.88 22.88
N SER A 94 -13.02 -2.43 21.64
CA SER A 94 -14.11 -1.50 21.36
C SER A 94 -15.44 -2.24 21.48
N THR A 95 -16.27 -1.85 22.45
CA THR A 95 -17.64 -2.38 22.60
C THR A 95 -18.54 -2.07 21.41
N THR A 96 -18.20 -1.04 20.63
CA THR A 96 -18.92 -0.66 19.39
C THR A 96 -18.41 -1.35 18.13
N ARG A 97 -17.18 -1.90 18.14
CA ARG A 97 -16.51 -2.50 16.96
C ARG A 97 -15.90 -3.84 17.34
N LEU A 98 -16.77 -4.73 17.80
CA LEU A 98 -16.35 -6.03 18.32
C LEU A 98 -15.81 -6.97 17.24
N ASN A 99 -16.15 -6.73 15.96
CA ASN A 99 -15.78 -7.59 14.83
C ASN A 99 -16.18 -9.07 15.04
N MET A 100 -17.28 -9.33 15.77
CA MET A 100 -17.74 -10.68 16.11
C MET A 100 -18.00 -11.55 14.88
N ALA A 101 -18.55 -10.97 13.80
CA ALA A 101 -18.78 -11.70 12.55
C ALA A 101 -17.48 -12.25 11.95
N LEU A 102 -16.36 -11.52 12.06
CA LEU A 102 -15.05 -12.01 11.63
C LEU A 102 -14.55 -13.12 12.56
N ALA A 103 -14.68 -12.95 13.89
CA ALA A 103 -14.25 -13.97 14.85
C ALA A 103 -15.02 -15.29 14.66
N GLU A 104 -16.33 -15.21 14.46
CA GLU A 104 -17.19 -16.36 14.18
C GLU A 104 -16.83 -17.04 12.86
N ALA A 105 -16.67 -16.26 11.77
CA ALA A 105 -16.27 -16.79 10.48
C ALA A 105 -14.88 -17.47 10.53
N ALA A 106 -13.94 -16.87 11.27
CA ALA A 106 -12.61 -17.43 11.47
C ALA A 106 -12.65 -18.72 12.28
N ALA A 107 -13.40 -18.76 13.39
CA ALA A 107 -13.55 -19.96 14.21
C ALA A 107 -14.19 -21.12 13.41
N ALA A 108 -15.19 -20.82 12.58
CA ALA A 108 -15.89 -21.82 11.77
C ALA A 108 -15.03 -22.40 10.63
N ARG A 109 -14.08 -21.63 10.09
CA ARG A 109 -13.29 -22.00 8.89
C ARG A 109 -11.80 -22.20 9.17
N GLY A 110 -11.38 -22.14 10.43
CA GLY A 110 -9.98 -22.30 10.85
C GLY A 110 -9.08 -21.09 10.56
N GLY A 111 -9.67 -19.94 10.21
CA GLY A 111 -8.95 -18.70 9.89
C GLY A 111 -9.77 -17.76 9.01
N ALA A 112 -9.19 -16.60 8.68
CA ALA A 112 -9.78 -15.62 7.76
C ALA A 112 -8.69 -14.81 7.06
N VAL A 113 -8.97 -14.34 5.85
CA VAL A 113 -8.11 -13.39 5.12
C VAL A 113 -8.74 -12.01 5.24
N VAL A 114 -8.07 -11.10 5.95
CA VAL A 114 -8.52 -9.71 6.08
C VAL A 114 -7.79 -8.85 5.07
N VAL A 115 -8.56 -8.16 4.22
CA VAL A 115 -8.04 -7.22 3.24
C VAL A 115 -8.13 -5.81 3.80
N ASP A 116 -7.00 -5.10 3.81
CA ASP A 116 -6.86 -3.73 4.28
C ASP A 116 -5.74 -3.02 3.53
N ALA A 117 -5.79 -1.70 3.42
CA ALA A 117 -4.70 -0.96 2.79
C ALA A 117 -3.58 -0.69 3.80
N THR A 118 -2.34 -0.96 3.40
CA THR A 118 -1.16 -0.54 4.17
C THR A 118 -0.56 0.72 3.55
N ARG A 119 -0.09 1.65 4.39
CA ARG A 119 0.73 2.76 3.88
C ARG A 119 2.10 2.25 3.50
N LYS A 120 2.63 2.76 2.38
CA LYS A 120 4.02 2.58 1.93
C LYS A 120 4.98 2.78 3.11
N GLY A 121 5.78 1.76 3.41
CA GLY A 121 6.80 1.78 4.47
C GLY A 121 6.50 0.89 5.68
N LYS A 122 5.27 0.41 5.88
CA LYS A 122 5.03 -0.69 6.81
C LYS A 122 5.33 -2.01 6.11
N ARG A 123 6.54 -2.54 6.28
CA ARG A 123 6.79 -3.95 6.00
C ARG A 123 6.01 -4.73 7.05
N PHE A 124 4.95 -5.43 6.63
CA PHE A 124 4.43 -6.53 7.44
C PHE A 124 5.54 -7.61 7.49
N PRO A 125 5.69 -8.34 8.61
CA PRO A 125 6.82 -9.24 8.86
C PRO A 125 7.00 -10.30 7.77
#